data_AF-A0A813JPK3-F1
#
_entry.id   AF-A0A813JPK3-F1
#
_cell.length_a   1.000
_cell.length_b   1.000
_cell.length_c   1.000
_cell.angle_alpha   90.00
_cell.angle_beta   90.00
_cell.angle_gamma   90.00
#
_symmetry.space_group_name_H-M   'P 1'
#
loop_
_entity.id
_entity.type
_entity.pdbx_description
1 polymer ?
#
loop_
_entity_poly.entity_id
_entity_poly.type
_entity_poly.pdbx_seq_one_letter_code
_entity_poly.pdbx_strand_id
1 'polypeptide(L)'
;MCRGSGMFNPTKIWRRWHRRVIVTQKRHDVVTALAASSLPPLVMARGHRIGEVAELPLVVSDGLESVQKTKQAVEALNKLGCGPELQKVLDSKRLHAGQGKARNRRFRMRLGPLVIYKEDNGISRAMRSIPGVVTACVDSLNLLRLAPGGSIGRFIIWTEGAFKQASEIYGTEKGGAPLKKGYNFTEIQSVLRPKLEAPKTFLAKSNPLKNKSVMARLNPGVLKRKELRKQSSEKGTAAYDQLQKKKKARVEASKAHNKTQKKGDLTFYKTLMAAFEAKAAEGKVVKKADEAEEE
;
A
#
# COMPACT_ATOMS: atom_id res chain seq x y z
N MET A 1 -1.31 -14.95 -42.30
CA MET A 1 -1.78 -13.55 -42.33
C MET A 1 -2.02 -13.20 -43.80
N CYS A 2 -3.28 -13.16 -44.23
CA CYS A 2 -3.63 -12.98 -45.64
C CYS A 2 -4.28 -11.60 -45.85
N ARG A 3 -4.14 -11.01 -47.05
CA ARG A 3 -4.86 -9.78 -47.39
C ARG A 3 -6.37 -10.05 -47.33
N GLY A 4 -7.10 -9.23 -46.59
CA GLY A 4 -8.54 -9.42 -46.34
C GLY A 4 -8.88 -10.45 -45.25
N SER A 5 -7.89 -11.10 -44.63
CA SER A 5 -8.14 -11.93 -43.44
C SER A 5 -8.54 -11.07 -42.23
N GLY A 6 -9.34 -11.65 -41.33
CA GLY A 6 -9.83 -10.95 -40.13
C GLY A 6 -8.71 -10.51 -39.19
N MET A 7 -8.92 -9.38 -38.52
CA MET A 7 -8.00 -8.87 -37.50
C MET A 7 -7.89 -9.85 -36.33
N PHE A 8 -6.66 -10.09 -35.84
CA PHE A 8 -6.44 -10.84 -34.61
C PHE A 8 -7.04 -10.08 -33.41
N ASN A 9 -7.87 -10.76 -32.61
CA ASN A 9 -8.65 -10.20 -31.51
C ASN A 9 -9.52 -8.98 -31.92
N PRO A 10 -10.59 -9.20 -32.71
CA PRO A 10 -11.47 -8.13 -33.15
C PRO A 10 -12.16 -7.46 -31.96
N THR A 11 -12.35 -6.13 -32.02
CA THR A 11 -12.97 -5.37 -30.94
C THR A 11 -14.39 -5.84 -30.67
N LYS A 12 -14.63 -6.33 -29.45
CA LYS A 12 -15.93 -6.82 -29.02
C LYS A 12 -16.71 -5.75 -28.25
N ILE A 13 -18.03 -5.87 -28.28
CA ILE A 13 -18.96 -4.95 -27.61
C ILE A 13 -18.79 -4.96 -26.08
N TRP A 14 -18.43 -6.11 -25.49
CA TRP A 14 -18.30 -6.30 -24.03
C TRP A 14 -16.97 -5.79 -23.44
N ARG A 15 -16.21 -4.96 -24.18
CA ARG A 15 -15.07 -4.26 -23.60
C ARG A 15 -15.56 -3.45 -22.39
N ARG A 16 -14.84 -3.51 -21.26
CA ARG A 16 -15.20 -2.72 -20.07
C ARG A 16 -14.92 -1.23 -20.33
N TRP A 17 -15.91 -0.48 -20.82
CA TRP A 17 -15.81 0.95 -21.13
C TRP A 17 -15.88 1.84 -19.88
N HIS A 18 -16.80 1.52 -18.97
CA HIS A 18 -17.03 2.31 -17.76
C HIS A 18 -16.10 1.90 -16.62
N ARG A 19 -15.77 2.86 -15.76
CA ARG A 19 -15.00 2.66 -14.52
C ARG A 19 -15.79 3.25 -13.36
N ARG A 20 -16.05 2.43 -12.34
CA ARG A 20 -16.62 2.88 -11.07
C ARG A 20 -15.51 3.53 -10.26
N VAL A 21 -15.71 4.80 -9.90
CA VAL A 21 -14.84 5.55 -8.99
C VAL A 21 -15.63 5.81 -7.71
N ILE A 22 -14.96 5.72 -6.57
CA ILE A 22 -15.57 5.84 -5.25
C ILE A 22 -16.10 7.28 -5.09
N VAL A 23 -17.29 7.42 -4.49
CA VAL A 23 -17.95 8.73 -4.34
C VAL A 23 -17.14 9.67 -3.46
N THR A 24 -16.52 9.17 -2.38
CA THR A 24 -15.65 9.97 -1.51
C THR A 24 -14.45 10.52 -2.29
N GLN A 25 -13.75 9.67 -3.05
CA GLN A 25 -12.63 10.11 -3.93
C GLN A 25 -13.08 11.22 -4.88
N LYS A 26 -14.20 11.05 -5.59
CA LYS A 26 -14.73 12.10 -6.48
C LYS A 26 -15.00 13.41 -5.74
N ARG A 27 -15.51 13.34 -4.51
CA ARG A 27 -15.77 14.54 -3.69
C ARG A 27 -14.47 15.24 -3.31
N HIS A 28 -13.45 14.50 -2.86
CA HIS A 28 -12.13 15.07 -2.56
C HIS A 28 -11.47 15.67 -3.79
N ASP A 29 -11.53 15.00 -4.95
CA ASP A 29 -10.96 15.52 -6.19
C ASP A 29 -11.59 16.85 -6.60
N VAL A 30 -12.91 16.99 -6.42
CA VAL A 30 -13.61 18.25 -6.69
C VAL A 30 -13.13 19.35 -5.75
N VAL A 31 -13.06 19.10 -4.43
CA VAL A 31 -12.57 20.10 -3.47
C VAL A 31 -11.12 20.49 -3.76
N THR A 32 -10.25 19.53 -4.07
CA THR A 32 -8.86 19.80 -4.45
C THR A 32 -8.79 20.68 -5.70
N ALA A 33 -9.65 20.43 -6.71
CA ALA A 33 -9.69 21.26 -7.90
C ALA A 33 -10.19 22.69 -7.62
N LEU A 34 -11.16 22.86 -6.71
CA LEU A 34 -11.64 24.17 -6.25
C LEU A 34 -10.55 24.91 -5.46
N ALA A 35 -9.87 24.25 -4.52
CA ALA A 35 -8.75 24.82 -3.78
C ALA A 35 -7.59 25.22 -4.69
N ALA A 36 -7.32 24.45 -5.75
CA ALA A 36 -6.31 24.84 -6.73
C ALA A 36 -6.70 26.09 -7.54
N SER A 37 -7.99 26.36 -7.73
CA SER A 37 -8.48 27.52 -8.48
C SER A 37 -8.34 28.84 -7.74
N SER A 38 -8.24 28.82 -6.40
CA SER A 38 -8.01 30.01 -5.59
C SER A 38 -6.54 30.44 -5.53
N LEU A 39 -5.60 29.62 -6.02
CA LEU A 39 -4.17 29.90 -5.97
C LEU A 39 -3.68 30.48 -7.32
N PRO A 40 -3.30 31.78 -7.40
CA PRO A 40 -2.81 32.38 -8.63
C PRO A 40 -1.66 31.63 -9.31
N PRO A 41 -0.65 31.09 -8.59
CA PRO A 41 0.44 30.35 -9.22
C PRO A 41 -0.04 29.11 -10.00
N LEU A 42 -1.03 28.39 -9.48
CA LEU A 42 -1.57 27.20 -10.15
C LEU A 42 -2.40 27.57 -11.38
N VAL A 43 -3.16 28.66 -11.28
CA VAL A 43 -3.97 29.18 -12.38
C VAL A 43 -3.11 29.70 -13.54
N MET A 44 -2.02 30.40 -13.21
CA MET A 44 -1.02 30.83 -14.19
C MET A 44 -0.23 29.65 -14.77
N ALA A 45 0.18 28.68 -13.95
CA ALA A 45 0.91 27.49 -14.41
C ALA A 45 0.08 26.62 -15.37
N ARG A 46 -1.24 26.53 -15.14
CA ARG A 46 -2.17 25.91 -16.09
C ARG A 46 -2.24 26.67 -17.42
N GLY A 47 -1.94 27.96 -17.38
CA GLY A 47 -1.80 28.84 -18.52
C GLY A 47 -2.94 29.83 -18.70
N HIS A 48 -3.76 30.14 -17.69
CA HIS A 48 -4.73 31.23 -17.83
C HIS A 48 -4.04 32.60 -17.78
N ARG A 49 -4.52 33.57 -18.57
CA ARG A 49 -4.07 34.97 -18.52
C ARG A 49 -4.89 35.74 -17.48
N ILE A 50 -4.35 35.85 -16.27
CA ILE A 50 -5.02 36.50 -15.12
C ILE A 50 -4.35 37.80 -14.67
N GLY A 51 -3.51 38.43 -15.51
CA GLY A 51 -2.71 39.60 -15.12
C GLY A 51 -3.53 40.86 -14.79
N GLU A 52 -4.73 41.00 -15.36
CA GLU A 52 -5.64 42.12 -15.13
C GLU A 52 -6.74 41.79 -14.09
N VAL A 53 -6.77 40.56 -13.59
CA VAL A 53 -7.78 40.11 -12.62
C VAL A 53 -7.37 40.61 -11.23
N ALA A 54 -8.28 41.28 -10.53
CA ALA A 54 -8.00 41.91 -9.24
C ALA A 54 -7.61 40.89 -8.14
N GLU A 55 -8.33 39.77 -8.05
CA GLU A 55 -8.12 38.76 -7.02
C GLU A 55 -8.54 37.34 -7.46
N LEU A 56 -8.03 36.34 -6.73
CA LEU A 56 -8.49 34.96 -6.79
C LEU A 56 -8.71 34.45 -5.35
N PRO A 57 -9.83 33.75 -5.08
CA PRO A 57 -10.93 33.41 -5.98
C PRO A 57 -11.76 34.64 -6.38
N LEU A 58 -12.11 34.77 -7.68
CA LEU A 58 -12.89 35.91 -8.17
C LEU A 58 -14.37 35.69 -7.86
N VAL A 59 -14.94 36.53 -6.98
CA VAL A 59 -16.36 36.51 -6.61
C VAL A 59 -17.05 37.76 -7.14
N VAL A 60 -18.21 37.59 -7.75
CA VAL A 60 -19.00 38.65 -8.39
C VAL A 60 -20.41 38.64 -7.81
N SER A 61 -21.06 39.80 -7.76
CA SER A 61 -22.46 39.91 -7.33
C SER A 61 -23.40 39.01 -8.13
N ASP A 62 -24.47 38.54 -7.48
CA ASP A 62 -25.51 37.69 -8.10
C ASP A 62 -26.24 38.35 -9.28
N GLY A 63 -26.09 39.67 -9.46
CA GLY A 63 -26.55 40.38 -10.66
C GLY A 63 -26.04 39.77 -11.98
N LEU A 64 -24.88 39.09 -11.96
CA LEU A 64 -24.35 38.38 -13.14
C LEU A 64 -25.27 37.23 -13.60
N GLU A 65 -26.04 36.61 -12.70
CA GLU A 65 -26.95 35.51 -13.02
C GLU A 65 -28.10 35.95 -13.94
N SER A 66 -28.49 37.22 -13.84
CA SER A 66 -29.61 37.82 -14.57
C SER A 66 -29.27 38.28 -16.00
N VAL A 67 -28.00 38.16 -16.41
CA VAL A 67 -27.55 38.60 -17.73
C VAL A 67 -28.10 37.66 -18.81
N GLN A 68 -28.89 38.22 -19.74
CA GLN A 68 -29.52 37.44 -20.82
C GLN A 68 -28.81 37.55 -22.17
N LYS A 69 -28.13 38.68 -22.43
CA LYS A 69 -27.49 38.95 -23.73
C LYS A 69 -26.00 38.62 -23.69
N THR A 70 -25.52 37.92 -24.72
CA THR A 70 -24.10 37.59 -24.90
C THR A 70 -23.20 38.82 -24.93
N LYS A 71 -23.66 39.91 -25.54
CA LYS A 71 -22.93 41.19 -25.58
C LYS A 71 -22.64 41.73 -24.17
N GLN A 72 -23.68 41.76 -23.33
CA GLN A 72 -23.56 42.21 -21.94
C GLN A 72 -22.63 41.28 -21.13
N ALA A 73 -22.71 39.97 -21.37
CA ALA A 73 -21.82 39.00 -20.73
C ALA A 73 -20.35 39.21 -21.10
N VAL A 74 -20.04 39.51 -22.37
CA VAL A 74 -18.67 39.83 -22.81
C VAL A 74 -18.19 41.15 -22.20
N GLU A 75 -19.03 42.18 -22.16
CA GLU A 75 -18.72 43.45 -21.51
C GLU A 75 -18.43 43.26 -20.01
N ALA A 76 -19.21 42.43 -19.31
CA ALA A 76 -18.99 42.10 -17.91
C ALA A 76 -17.66 41.37 -17.69
N LEU A 77 -17.34 40.35 -18.50
CA LEU A 77 -16.07 39.62 -18.40
C LEU A 77 -14.85 40.52 -18.70
N ASN A 78 -14.97 41.43 -19.66
CA ASN A 78 -13.90 42.39 -19.95
C ASN A 78 -13.67 43.36 -18.78
N LYS A 79 -14.73 43.85 -18.14
CA LYS A 79 -14.62 44.68 -16.93
C LYS A 79 -13.96 43.97 -15.76
N LEU A 80 -14.10 42.64 -15.68
CA LEU A 80 -13.46 41.79 -14.67
C LEU A 80 -11.99 41.44 -14.99
N GLY A 81 -11.40 42.00 -16.06
CA GLY A 81 -10.02 41.71 -16.46
C GLY A 81 -9.83 40.38 -17.21
N CYS A 82 -10.91 39.77 -17.70
CA CYS A 82 -10.84 38.50 -18.45
C CYS A 82 -10.57 38.70 -19.95
N GLY A 83 -10.44 39.93 -20.44
CA GLY A 83 -10.26 40.25 -21.86
C GLY A 83 -9.09 39.50 -22.52
N PRO A 84 -7.87 39.55 -21.94
CA PRO A 84 -6.71 38.85 -22.49
C PRO A 84 -6.88 37.33 -22.58
N GLU A 85 -7.63 36.73 -21.64
CA GLU A 85 -7.94 35.30 -21.63
C GLU A 85 -8.97 34.94 -22.71
N LEU A 86 -10.02 35.76 -22.87
CA LEU A 86 -11.02 35.56 -23.93
C LEU A 86 -10.39 35.66 -25.32
N GLN A 87 -9.52 36.66 -25.54
CA GLN A 87 -8.81 36.82 -26.81
C GLN A 87 -7.92 35.60 -27.10
N LYS A 88 -7.15 35.14 -26.10
CA LYS A 88 -6.32 33.93 -26.22
C LYS A 88 -7.12 32.69 -26.62
N VAL A 89 -8.34 32.54 -26.08
CA VAL A 89 -9.20 31.40 -26.42
C VAL A 89 -9.75 31.53 -27.83
N LEU A 90 -10.16 32.74 -28.24
CA LEU A 90 -10.63 33.03 -29.59
C LEU A 90 -9.57 32.71 -30.65
N ASP A 91 -8.33 33.18 -30.45
CA ASP A 91 -7.19 32.94 -31.34
C ASP A 91 -6.77 31.46 -31.41
N SER A 92 -7.13 30.68 -30.40
CA SER A 92 -6.74 29.27 -30.30
C SER A 92 -7.57 28.32 -31.16
N LYS A 93 -8.68 28.80 -31.75
CA LYS A 93 -9.57 27.97 -32.57
C LYS A 93 -8.87 27.59 -33.87
N ARG A 94 -8.45 26.33 -33.96
CA ARG A 94 -7.73 25.77 -35.13
C ARG A 94 -8.35 24.47 -35.60
N LEU A 95 -8.13 24.12 -36.86
CA LEU A 95 -8.55 22.83 -37.41
C LEU A 95 -7.78 21.69 -36.75
N HIS A 96 -8.46 20.58 -36.45
CA HIS A 96 -7.84 19.40 -35.86
C HIS A 96 -6.93 18.71 -36.89
N ALA A 97 -5.76 18.23 -36.45
CA ALA A 97 -4.90 17.41 -37.30
C ALA A 97 -5.48 15.99 -37.45
N GLY A 98 -5.26 15.36 -38.61
CA GLY A 98 -5.64 13.96 -38.87
C GLY A 98 -7.14 13.69 -39.06
N GLN A 99 -7.52 12.43 -38.76
CA GLN A 99 -8.85 11.86 -39.06
C GLN A 99 -10.00 12.40 -38.18
N GLY A 100 -9.70 13.20 -37.14
CA GLY A 100 -10.72 13.80 -36.28
C GLY A 100 -11.67 14.73 -37.05
N LYS A 101 -11.17 15.39 -38.10
CA LYS A 101 -11.93 16.29 -38.96
C LYS A 101 -13.13 15.62 -39.63
N ALA A 102 -12.97 14.36 -40.06
CA ALA A 102 -14.00 13.57 -40.71
C ALA A 102 -15.07 13.05 -39.73
N ARG A 103 -14.81 13.08 -38.41
CA ARG A 103 -15.69 12.55 -37.37
C ARG A 103 -16.32 13.65 -36.51
N ASN A 104 -16.75 14.74 -37.13
CA ASN A 104 -17.41 15.89 -36.46
C ASN A 104 -16.58 16.58 -35.36
N ARG A 105 -15.25 16.39 -35.34
CA ARG A 105 -14.32 17.05 -34.40
C ARG A 105 -13.36 17.96 -35.15
N ARG A 106 -13.95 18.86 -35.96
CA ARG A 106 -13.22 19.69 -36.93
C ARG A 106 -12.35 20.75 -36.26
N PHE A 107 -12.80 21.36 -35.18
CA PHE A 107 -12.07 22.43 -34.48
C PHE A 107 -11.58 21.97 -33.11
N ARG A 108 -10.42 22.49 -32.71
CA ARG A 108 -9.90 22.44 -31.34
C ARG A 108 -9.75 23.87 -30.85
N MET A 109 -10.10 24.11 -29.60
CA MET A 109 -9.94 25.40 -28.93
C MET A 109 -9.46 25.17 -27.50
N ARG A 110 -8.87 26.20 -26.90
CA ARG A 110 -8.53 26.22 -25.48
C ARG A 110 -9.79 26.43 -24.63
N LEU A 111 -9.69 26.07 -23.36
CA LEU A 111 -10.73 26.28 -22.37
C LEU A 111 -10.42 27.58 -21.63
N GLY A 112 -11.41 28.46 -21.56
CA GLY A 112 -11.34 29.72 -20.83
C GLY A 112 -11.95 29.61 -19.43
N PRO A 113 -12.45 30.73 -18.88
CA PRO A 113 -12.99 30.77 -17.53
C PRO A 113 -14.19 29.85 -17.36
N LEU A 114 -14.35 29.34 -16.14
CA LEU A 114 -15.53 28.60 -15.70
C LEU A 114 -16.36 29.52 -14.80
N VAL A 115 -17.58 29.84 -15.19
CA VAL A 115 -18.50 30.64 -14.38
C VAL A 115 -19.40 29.71 -13.56
N ILE A 116 -19.34 29.82 -12.23
CA ILE A 116 -20.15 29.04 -11.31
C ILE A 116 -21.28 29.91 -10.77
N TYR A 117 -22.50 29.42 -10.95
CA TYR A 117 -23.73 30.09 -10.54
C TYR A 117 -24.54 29.21 -9.59
N LYS A 118 -25.43 29.84 -8.82
CA LYS A 118 -26.40 29.16 -7.96
C LYS A 118 -27.64 28.82 -8.76
N GLU A 119 -28.32 29.83 -9.30
CA GLU A 119 -29.55 29.69 -10.07
C GLU A 119 -29.38 30.16 -11.52
N ASP A 120 -30.07 29.51 -12.46
CA ASP A 120 -29.99 29.87 -13.88
C ASP A 120 -31.09 30.86 -14.25
N ASN A 121 -30.78 32.15 -14.10
CA ASN A 121 -31.67 33.27 -14.49
C ASN A 121 -31.37 33.82 -15.90
N GLY A 122 -30.69 33.04 -16.75
CA GLY A 122 -30.33 33.41 -18.13
C GLY A 122 -28.82 33.35 -18.40
N ILE A 123 -28.00 33.25 -17.35
CA ILE A 123 -26.54 33.18 -17.43
C ILE A 123 -26.04 32.01 -18.29
N SER A 124 -26.69 30.84 -18.23
CA SER A 124 -26.28 29.70 -19.04
C SER A 124 -26.42 29.99 -20.53
N ARG A 125 -27.51 30.67 -20.93
CA ARG A 125 -27.78 31.07 -22.31
C ARG A 125 -26.85 32.18 -22.77
N ALA A 126 -26.64 33.19 -21.93
CA ALA A 126 -25.78 34.34 -22.26
C ALA A 126 -24.31 33.95 -22.43
N MET A 127 -23.80 33.02 -21.61
CA MET A 127 -22.38 32.64 -21.62
C MET A 127 -22.06 31.50 -22.61
N ARG A 128 -23.03 30.66 -22.98
CA ARG A 128 -22.80 29.46 -23.83
C ARG A 128 -22.18 29.76 -25.19
N SER A 129 -22.50 30.91 -25.78
CA SER A 129 -22.00 31.27 -27.12
C SER A 129 -20.59 31.86 -27.09
N ILE A 130 -20.06 32.22 -25.91
CA ILE A 130 -18.74 32.82 -25.78
C ILE A 130 -17.68 31.71 -25.93
N PRO A 131 -16.69 31.85 -26.83
CA PRO A 131 -15.68 30.81 -27.04
C PRO A 131 -14.96 30.42 -25.75
N GLY A 132 -15.11 29.14 -25.37
CA GLY A 132 -14.35 28.45 -24.32
C GLY A 132 -14.71 28.85 -22.89
N VAL A 133 -15.64 29.80 -22.72
CA VAL A 133 -16.32 30.01 -21.44
C VAL A 133 -17.28 28.84 -21.22
N VAL A 134 -17.27 28.31 -20.00
CA VAL A 134 -18.19 27.23 -19.60
C VAL A 134 -18.90 27.69 -18.34
N THR A 135 -20.17 27.34 -18.20
CA THR A 135 -20.93 27.59 -16.98
C THR A 135 -21.14 26.29 -16.20
N ALA A 136 -21.33 26.36 -14.88
CA ALA A 136 -21.73 25.22 -14.05
C ALA A 136 -22.56 25.68 -12.86
N CYS A 137 -23.61 24.92 -12.52
CA CYS A 137 -24.35 25.12 -11.28
C CYS A 137 -23.56 24.52 -10.11
N VAL A 138 -23.56 25.23 -8.97
CA VAL A 138 -22.81 24.84 -7.77
C VAL A 138 -23.25 23.49 -7.18
N ASP A 139 -24.52 23.12 -7.31
CA ASP A 139 -25.03 21.84 -6.82
C ASP A 139 -24.49 20.64 -7.61
N SER A 140 -24.11 20.87 -8.86
CA SER A 140 -23.76 19.83 -9.84
C SER A 140 -22.35 19.98 -10.41
N LEU A 141 -21.39 20.37 -9.55
CA LEU A 141 -20.00 20.56 -9.96
C LEU A 141 -19.35 19.28 -10.48
N ASN A 142 -18.88 19.35 -11.72
CA ASN A 142 -18.23 18.25 -12.41
C ASN A 142 -16.70 18.44 -12.42
N LEU A 143 -15.98 17.45 -11.89
CA LEU A 143 -14.52 17.41 -11.90
C LEU A 143 -13.92 17.61 -13.31
N LEU A 144 -14.57 17.08 -14.36
CA LEU A 144 -14.09 17.22 -15.74
C LEU A 144 -14.16 18.66 -16.25
N ARG A 145 -15.04 19.48 -15.67
CA ARG A 145 -15.11 20.93 -15.94
C ARG A 145 -14.11 21.69 -15.08
N LEU A 146 -13.88 21.28 -13.84
CA LEU A 146 -12.92 21.95 -12.93
C LEU A 146 -11.46 21.66 -13.29
N ALA A 147 -11.13 20.41 -13.59
CA ALA A 147 -9.79 19.96 -13.97
C ALA A 147 -9.78 19.24 -15.35
N PRO A 148 -10.06 19.97 -16.45
CA PRO A 148 -10.06 19.37 -17.78
C PRO A 148 -8.66 18.84 -18.13
N GLY A 149 -8.61 17.61 -18.64
CA GLY A 149 -7.37 16.91 -18.95
C GLY A 149 -6.58 16.44 -17.71
N GLY A 150 -7.17 16.50 -16.51
CA GLY A 150 -6.49 16.14 -15.26
C GLY A 150 -5.56 17.24 -14.73
N SER A 151 -5.59 18.44 -15.31
CA SER A 151 -4.79 19.59 -14.86
C SER A 151 -5.61 20.51 -13.95
N ILE A 152 -5.11 20.72 -12.73
CA ILE A 152 -5.72 21.57 -11.69
C ILE A 152 -5.43 23.06 -11.91
N GLY A 153 -6.17 23.94 -11.21
CA GLY A 153 -5.98 25.39 -11.31
C GLY A 153 -6.70 26.02 -12.50
N ARG A 154 -7.94 25.61 -12.79
CA ARG A 154 -8.73 26.33 -13.80
C ARG A 154 -9.12 27.71 -13.26
N PHE A 155 -9.16 28.72 -14.12
CA PHE A 155 -9.70 30.03 -13.75
C PHE A 155 -11.22 29.95 -13.58
N ILE A 156 -11.70 30.21 -12.36
CA ILE A 156 -13.10 30.10 -11.96
C ILE A 156 -13.60 31.48 -11.52
N ILE A 157 -14.80 31.84 -11.98
CA ILE A 157 -15.54 33.04 -11.59
C ILE A 157 -16.76 32.58 -10.81
N TRP A 158 -16.92 33.06 -9.59
CA TRP A 158 -18.04 32.73 -8.72
C TRP A 158 -19.07 33.84 -8.69
N THR A 159 -20.33 33.47 -8.63
CA THR A 159 -21.38 34.34 -8.09
C THR A 159 -21.37 34.25 -6.57
N GLU A 160 -21.77 35.31 -5.89
CA GLU A 160 -21.79 35.41 -4.43
C GLU A 160 -22.63 34.29 -3.80
N GLY A 161 -23.84 34.07 -4.32
CA GLY A 161 -24.74 33.01 -3.90
C GLY A 161 -24.15 31.62 -4.08
N ALA A 162 -23.47 31.36 -5.20
CA ALA A 162 -22.78 30.10 -5.42
C ALA A 162 -21.61 29.90 -4.45
N PHE A 163 -20.86 30.96 -4.15
CA PHE A 163 -19.73 30.87 -3.23
C PHE A 163 -20.17 30.54 -1.80
N LYS A 164 -21.26 31.16 -1.34
CA LYS A 164 -21.90 30.84 -0.04
C LYS A 164 -22.39 29.40 0.01
N GLN A 165 -23.14 28.97 -1.02
CA GLN A 165 -23.66 27.60 -1.09
C GLN A 165 -22.55 26.55 -1.20
N ALA A 166 -21.43 26.86 -1.85
CA ALA A 166 -20.29 25.94 -1.88
C ALA A 166 -19.76 25.61 -0.47
N SER A 167 -19.77 26.59 0.45
CA SER A 167 -19.40 26.37 1.85
C SER A 167 -20.40 25.46 2.57
N GLU A 168 -21.71 25.59 2.31
CA GLU A 168 -22.73 24.68 2.86
C GLU A 168 -22.63 23.26 2.28
N ILE A 169 -22.23 23.14 1.01
CA ILE A 169 -22.10 21.84 0.33
C ILE A 169 -20.92 21.03 0.88
N TYR A 170 -19.77 21.68 1.07
CA TYR A 170 -18.52 21.00 1.42
C TYR A 170 -18.11 21.16 2.89
N GLY A 171 -18.78 22.03 3.63
CA GLY A 171 -18.46 22.35 5.01
C GLY A 171 -17.26 23.29 5.13
N THR A 172 -16.77 23.43 6.35
CA THR A 172 -15.52 24.13 6.67
C THR A 172 -14.56 23.15 7.35
N GLU A 173 -13.33 23.55 7.66
CA GLU A 173 -12.41 22.67 8.40
C GLU A 173 -12.97 22.27 9.77
N LYS A 174 -13.76 23.15 10.40
CA LYS A 174 -14.30 22.97 11.75
C LYS A 174 -15.78 22.55 11.76
N GLY A 175 -16.54 22.90 10.72
CA GLY A 175 -17.96 22.59 10.61
C GLY A 175 -18.24 21.51 9.56
N GLY A 176 -19.14 20.58 9.87
CA GLY A 176 -19.54 19.52 8.94
C GLY A 176 -20.21 20.07 7.66
N ALA A 177 -20.36 19.20 6.67
CA ALA A 177 -21.05 19.51 5.40
C ALA A 177 -22.55 19.17 5.49
N PRO A 178 -23.45 20.14 5.79
CA PRO A 178 -24.87 19.85 6.01
C PRO A 178 -25.55 19.20 4.80
N LEU A 179 -25.23 19.64 3.58
CA LEU A 179 -25.87 19.14 2.36
C LEU A 179 -25.28 17.80 1.89
N LYS A 180 -24.05 17.45 2.30
CA LYS A 180 -23.40 16.18 1.97
C LYS A 180 -23.27 15.31 3.20
N LYS A 181 -24.38 14.64 3.56
CA LYS A 181 -24.43 13.67 4.67
C LYS A 181 -23.25 12.69 4.63
N GLY A 182 -22.52 12.60 5.75
CA GLY A 182 -21.37 11.70 5.94
C GLY A 182 -20.11 12.10 5.15
N TYR A 183 -20.01 13.35 4.67
CA TYR A 183 -18.76 13.87 4.09
C TYR A 183 -17.91 14.55 5.16
N ASN A 184 -16.89 13.86 5.64
CA ASN A 184 -15.91 14.38 6.59
C ASN A 184 -14.52 14.40 5.94
N PHE A 185 -13.86 15.56 5.93
CA PHE A 185 -12.52 15.71 5.35
C PHE A 185 -11.42 15.11 6.25
N THR A 186 -11.70 15.03 7.55
CA THR A 186 -10.76 14.64 8.61
C THR A 186 -10.72 13.13 8.90
N GLU A 187 -11.70 12.36 8.42
CA GLU A 187 -11.79 10.92 8.72
C GLU A 187 -10.85 10.04 7.89
N ILE A 188 -10.23 10.57 6.82
CA ILE A 188 -9.27 9.76 6.07
C ILE A 188 -8.10 9.37 6.97
N GLN A 189 -7.56 10.25 7.82
CA GLN A 189 -6.46 9.85 8.71
C GLN A 189 -6.88 9.02 9.93
N SER A 190 -8.10 9.22 10.46
CA SER A 190 -8.57 8.43 11.61
C SER A 190 -9.06 7.02 11.24
N VAL A 191 -9.53 6.83 10.00
CA VAL A 191 -10.03 5.54 9.48
C VAL A 191 -8.95 4.77 8.71
N LEU A 192 -7.89 5.43 8.23
CA LEU A 192 -6.76 4.74 7.59
C LEU A 192 -6.08 3.82 8.61
N ARG A 193 -6.09 2.52 8.30
CA ARG A 193 -5.23 1.56 9.00
C ARG A 193 -3.78 2.05 8.90
N PRO A 194 -2.97 1.94 9.96
CA PRO A 194 -1.57 2.30 9.89
C PRO A 194 -0.93 1.63 8.67
N LYS A 195 -0.09 2.39 7.96
CA LYS A 195 0.58 1.90 6.75
C LYS A 195 1.22 0.55 7.07
N LEU A 196 0.73 -0.51 6.43
CA LEU A 196 1.32 -1.83 6.58
C LEU A 196 2.78 -1.72 6.12
N GLU A 197 3.71 -2.19 6.94
CA GLU A 197 5.11 -2.29 6.54
C GLU A 197 5.17 -3.11 5.25
N ALA A 198 5.99 -2.66 4.29
CA ALA A 198 6.22 -3.42 3.07
C ALA A 198 6.63 -4.85 3.44
N PRO A 199 6.17 -5.88 2.70
CA PRO A 199 6.55 -7.25 2.99
C PRO A 199 8.08 -7.34 3.06
N LYS A 200 8.60 -7.82 4.20
CA LYS A 200 10.04 -7.90 4.43
C LYS A 200 10.66 -8.75 3.32
N THR A 201 11.61 -8.17 2.59
CA THR A 201 12.42 -8.94 1.64
C THR A 201 13.35 -9.84 2.46
N PHE A 202 13.08 -11.14 2.44
CA PHE A 202 13.93 -12.10 3.13
C PHE A 202 15.24 -12.27 2.37
N LEU A 203 16.35 -11.94 3.04
CA LEU A 203 17.68 -12.31 2.59
C LEU A 203 17.83 -13.85 2.58
N ALA A 204 18.84 -14.35 1.86
CA ALA A 204 19.13 -15.79 1.80
C ALA A 204 19.23 -16.42 3.20
N LYS A 205 18.59 -17.58 3.38
CA LYS A 205 18.61 -18.33 4.65
C LYS A 205 20.05 -18.77 4.95
N SER A 206 20.60 -18.30 6.06
CA SER A 206 21.92 -18.69 6.54
C SER A 206 21.83 -19.90 7.49
N ASN A 207 22.76 -20.84 7.37
CA ASN A 207 22.78 -22.03 8.21
C ASN A 207 23.21 -21.68 9.66
N PRO A 208 22.35 -21.89 10.67
CA PRO A 208 22.67 -21.55 12.06
C PRO A 208 23.85 -22.33 12.63
N LEU A 209 24.08 -23.58 12.21
CA LEU A 209 25.19 -24.37 12.76
C LEU A 209 26.57 -23.85 12.34
N LYS A 210 26.64 -23.20 11.18
CA LYS A 210 27.87 -22.58 10.66
C LYS A 210 27.98 -21.10 11.08
N ASN A 211 26.86 -20.40 11.24
CA ASN A 211 26.85 -18.97 11.59
C ASN A 211 26.56 -18.72 13.08
N LYS A 212 27.59 -18.26 13.80
CA LYS A 212 27.54 -18.00 15.26
C LYS A 212 26.45 -17.00 15.66
N SER A 213 26.24 -15.92 14.91
CA SER A 213 25.27 -14.87 15.27
C SER A 213 23.82 -15.34 15.10
N VAL A 214 23.57 -16.14 14.04
CA VAL A 214 22.26 -16.74 13.78
C VAL A 214 21.94 -17.80 14.84
N MET A 215 22.90 -18.64 15.21
CA MET A 215 22.71 -19.62 16.30
C MET A 215 22.45 -18.94 17.64
N ALA A 216 23.17 -17.86 17.95
CA ALA A 216 22.97 -17.11 19.18
C ALA A 216 21.58 -16.44 19.24
N ARG A 217 21.05 -16.01 18.09
CA ARG A 217 19.68 -15.48 17.98
C ARG A 217 18.63 -16.58 18.21
N LEU A 218 18.86 -17.79 17.67
CA LEU A 218 17.93 -18.92 17.82
C LEU A 218 17.99 -19.55 19.22
N ASN A 219 19.18 -19.63 19.80
CA ASN A 219 19.39 -20.16 21.13
C ASN A 219 20.45 -19.33 21.88
N PRO A 220 20.02 -18.39 22.74
CA PRO A 220 20.91 -17.48 23.45
C PRO A 220 21.87 -18.21 24.42
N GLY A 221 21.51 -19.41 24.89
CA GLY A 221 22.36 -20.22 25.77
C GLY A 221 23.52 -20.94 25.08
N VAL A 222 23.54 -21.02 23.74
CA VAL A 222 24.56 -21.77 22.99
C VAL A 222 25.96 -21.18 23.16
N LEU A 223 26.06 -19.85 23.24
CA LEU A 223 27.35 -19.18 23.42
C LEU A 223 27.97 -19.57 24.76
N LYS A 224 27.20 -19.43 25.84
CA LYS A 224 27.63 -19.82 27.19
C LYS A 224 27.96 -21.31 27.28
N ARG A 225 27.16 -22.18 26.67
CA ARG A 225 27.43 -23.63 26.64
C ARG A 225 28.72 -23.97 25.89
N LYS A 226 29.00 -23.30 24.77
CA LYS A 226 30.23 -23.50 23.99
C LYS A 226 31.45 -23.02 24.77
N GLU A 227 31.32 -21.90 25.47
CA GLU A 227 32.35 -21.35 26.34
C GLU A 227 32.65 -22.26 27.53
N LEU A 228 31.62 -22.73 28.26
CA LEU A 228 31.77 -23.70 29.34
C LEU A 228 32.44 -25.00 28.86
N ARG A 229 32.08 -25.48 27.66
CA ARG A 229 32.74 -26.64 27.04
C ARG A 229 34.22 -26.35 26.76
N LYS A 230 34.53 -25.20 26.18
CA LYS A 230 35.90 -24.76 25.90
C LYS A 230 36.73 -24.71 27.19
N GLN A 231 36.22 -24.03 28.22
CA GLN A 231 36.85 -23.98 29.54
C GLN A 231 37.10 -25.39 30.09
N SER A 232 36.09 -26.28 30.07
CA SER A 232 36.27 -27.67 30.54
C SER A 232 37.29 -28.51 29.76
N SER A 233 37.71 -28.09 28.56
CA SER A 233 38.67 -28.78 27.71
C SER A 233 40.08 -28.18 27.73
N GLU A 234 40.21 -26.88 28.01
CA GLU A 234 41.49 -26.17 28.01
C GLU A 234 42.26 -26.41 29.31
N LYS A 235 43.52 -26.84 29.17
CA LYS A 235 44.43 -27.07 30.31
C LYS A 235 44.72 -25.74 31.01
N GLY A 236 44.69 -25.75 32.35
CA GLY A 236 44.95 -24.56 33.18
C GLY A 236 43.71 -23.77 33.58
N THR A 237 42.50 -24.20 33.19
CA THR A 237 41.26 -23.62 33.71
C THR A 237 40.75 -24.38 34.94
N ALA A 238 40.09 -23.67 35.86
CA ALA A 238 39.50 -24.28 37.06
C ALA A 238 38.46 -25.38 36.72
N ALA A 239 37.70 -25.21 35.63
CA ALA A 239 36.72 -26.19 35.18
C ALA A 239 37.36 -27.49 34.68
N TYR A 240 38.51 -27.39 33.99
CA TYR A 240 39.29 -28.55 33.55
C TYR A 240 39.84 -29.34 34.74
N ASP A 241 40.39 -28.64 35.73
CA ASP A 241 40.98 -29.28 36.91
C ASP A 241 39.93 -30.00 37.76
N GLN A 242 38.75 -29.39 37.93
CA GLN A 242 37.60 -30.03 38.58
C GLN A 242 37.17 -31.30 37.83
N LEU A 243 37.15 -31.27 36.50
CA LEU A 243 36.79 -32.42 35.66
C LEU A 243 37.84 -33.54 35.79
N GLN A 244 39.13 -33.20 35.85
CA GLN A 244 40.20 -34.17 36.05
C GLN A 244 40.14 -34.81 37.44
N LYS A 245 39.85 -34.04 38.50
CA LYS A 245 39.61 -34.58 39.85
C LYS A 245 38.45 -35.58 39.84
N LYS A 246 37.32 -35.24 39.21
CA LYS A 246 36.18 -36.15 39.05
C LYS A 246 36.54 -37.41 38.26
N LYS A 247 37.33 -37.29 37.18
CA LYS A 247 37.81 -38.45 36.40
C LYS A 247 38.69 -39.38 37.24
N LYS A 248 39.65 -38.84 38.00
CA LYS A 248 40.52 -39.63 38.89
C LYS A 248 39.69 -40.36 39.96
N ALA A 249 38.79 -39.66 40.65
CA ALA A 249 37.90 -40.26 41.63
C ALA A 249 37.01 -41.37 41.02
N ARG A 250 36.48 -41.16 39.80
CA ARG A 250 35.71 -42.18 39.08
C ARG A 250 36.56 -43.41 38.73
N VAL A 251 37.81 -43.21 38.31
CA VAL A 251 38.74 -44.30 38.00
C VAL A 251 39.11 -45.07 39.28
N GLU A 252 39.33 -44.39 40.39
CA GLU A 252 39.59 -45.02 41.70
C GLU A 252 38.40 -45.82 42.19
N ALA A 253 37.18 -45.26 42.12
CA ALA A 253 35.95 -45.98 42.44
C ALA A 253 35.74 -47.19 41.52
N SER A 254 36.02 -47.05 40.21
CA SER A 254 35.97 -48.16 39.25
C SER A 254 37.02 -49.24 39.55
N LYS A 255 38.23 -48.86 39.93
CA LYS A 255 39.28 -49.80 40.36
C LYS A 255 38.87 -50.54 41.64
N ALA A 256 38.29 -49.85 42.62
CA ALA A 256 37.77 -50.46 43.84
C ALA A 256 36.65 -51.45 43.52
N HIS A 257 35.64 -51.04 42.74
CA HIS A 257 34.56 -51.89 42.28
C HIS A 257 35.06 -53.10 41.49
N ASN A 258 36.00 -52.91 40.55
CA ASN A 258 36.57 -54.02 39.79
C ASN A 258 37.38 -54.97 40.69
N LYS A 259 38.08 -54.47 41.70
CA LYS A 259 38.85 -55.32 42.63
C LYS A 259 37.93 -56.19 43.49
N THR A 260 36.75 -55.71 43.86
CA THR A 260 35.76 -56.45 44.66
C THR A 260 34.88 -57.37 43.81
N GLN A 261 34.46 -56.92 42.62
CA GLN A 261 33.45 -57.60 41.80
C GLN A 261 34.04 -58.44 40.65
N LYS A 262 35.34 -58.29 40.32
CA LYS A 262 36.02 -59.07 39.27
C LYS A 262 37.12 -59.99 39.79
N LYS A 263 36.97 -60.52 41.02
CA LYS A 263 37.86 -61.56 41.58
C LYS A 263 37.06 -62.83 41.88
N GLY A 264 37.73 -63.98 41.70
CA GLY A 264 37.15 -65.30 42.02
C GLY A 264 35.99 -65.68 41.09
N ASP A 265 34.96 -66.29 41.67
CA ASP A 265 33.84 -66.90 40.94
C ASP A 265 32.72 -65.90 40.61
N LEU A 266 32.81 -64.66 41.11
CA LEU A 266 31.84 -63.57 40.90
C LEU A 266 31.97 -62.89 39.53
N THR A 267 32.88 -63.36 38.66
CA THR A 267 32.95 -62.85 37.29
C THR A 267 31.80 -63.39 36.46
N PHE A 268 31.12 -62.50 35.73
CA PHE A 268 29.95 -62.84 34.89
C PHE A 268 30.16 -64.09 34.02
N TYR A 269 31.36 -64.27 33.46
CA TYR A 269 31.68 -65.43 32.64
C TYR A 269 31.76 -66.74 33.44
N LYS A 270 32.34 -66.71 34.65
CA LYS A 270 32.42 -67.90 35.51
C LYS A 270 31.08 -68.26 36.13
N THR A 271 30.29 -67.28 36.56
CA THR A 271 28.91 -67.51 37.01
C THR A 271 28.06 -68.13 35.91
N LEU A 272 28.29 -67.73 34.66
CA LEU A 272 27.59 -68.27 33.50
C LEU A 272 28.06 -69.69 33.18
N MET A 273 29.36 -69.97 33.16
CA MET A 273 29.89 -71.32 32.93
C MET A 273 29.48 -72.32 34.01
N ALA A 274 29.47 -71.92 35.29
CA ALA A 274 28.99 -72.77 36.39
C ALA A 274 27.52 -73.18 36.21
N ALA A 275 26.67 -72.28 35.69
CA ALA A 275 25.28 -72.59 35.39
C ALA A 275 25.13 -73.59 34.22
N PHE A 276 26.03 -73.54 33.22
CA PHE A 276 26.04 -74.52 32.13
C PHE A 276 26.58 -75.88 32.58
N GLU A 277 27.60 -75.93 33.44
CA GLU A 277 28.13 -77.18 34.01
C GLU A 277 27.10 -77.89 34.90
N ALA A 278 26.37 -77.14 35.75
CA ALA A 278 25.28 -77.69 36.55
C ALA A 278 24.18 -78.32 35.69
N LYS A 279 23.76 -77.62 34.62
CA LYS A 279 22.76 -78.12 33.68
C LYS A 279 23.24 -79.34 32.89
N ALA A 280 24.53 -79.41 32.56
CA ALA A 280 25.13 -80.58 31.91
C ALA A 280 25.23 -81.79 32.87
N ALA A 281 25.44 -81.55 34.17
CA ALA A 281 25.43 -82.60 35.19
C ALA A 281 24.02 -83.16 35.41
N GLU A 282 22.99 -82.31 35.49
CA GLU A 282 21.58 -82.74 35.55
C GLU A 282 21.20 -83.61 34.34
N GLY A 283 21.60 -83.20 33.13
CA GLY A 283 21.36 -84.02 31.92
C GLY A 283 22.05 -85.39 31.91
N LYS A 284 23.19 -85.54 32.62
CA LYS A 284 23.86 -86.85 32.79
C LYS A 284 23.17 -87.74 33.82
N VAL A 285 22.59 -87.16 34.86
CA VAL A 285 21.82 -87.90 35.88
C VAL A 285 20.52 -88.42 35.28
N VAL A 286 19.85 -87.61 34.46
CA VAL A 286 18.64 -88.03 33.73
C VAL A 286 18.96 -89.17 32.77
N LYS A 287 20.02 -89.05 31.95
CA LYS A 287 20.45 -90.15 31.07
C LYS A 287 20.78 -91.46 31.81
N LYS A 288 21.39 -91.37 33.00
CA LYS A 288 21.66 -92.55 33.83
C LYS A 288 20.41 -93.17 34.47
N ALA A 289 19.38 -92.37 34.70
CA ALA A 289 18.08 -92.85 35.18
C ALA A 289 17.32 -93.52 34.03
N ASP A 290 17.36 -92.94 32.83
CA ASP A 290 16.74 -93.51 31.63
C ASP A 290 17.42 -94.84 31.22
N GLU A 291 18.76 -94.93 31.30
CA GLU A 291 19.52 -96.17 31.04
C GLU A 291 19.28 -97.27 32.11
N ALA A 292 18.75 -96.92 33.29
CA ALA A 292 18.40 -97.88 34.35
C ALA A 292 16.93 -98.33 34.31
N GLU A 293 16.08 -97.68 33.50
CA GLU A 293 14.70 -98.10 33.23
C GLU A 293 14.58 -98.96 31.96
N GLU A 294 15.63 -99.08 31.15
CA GLU A 294 15.68 -99.92 29.93
C GLU A 294 16.37 -101.31 30.13
N GLU A 295 16.85 -101.66 31.34
CA GLU A 295 17.27 -103.03 31.74
C GLU A 295 16.20 -103.76 32.57
#